data_AF-A0A131YH43-F1
#
_entry.id   AF-A0A131YH43-F1
#
_cell.length_a   1.000
_cell.length_b   1.000
_cell.length_c   1.000
_cell.angle_alpha   90.00
_cell.angle_beta   90.00
_cell.angle_gamma   90.00
#
_symmetry.space_group_name_H-M   'P 1'
#
loop_
_entity.id
_entity.type
_entity.pdbx_description
1 polymer ?
#
loop_
_entity_poly.entity_id
_entity_poly.type
_entity_poly.pdbx_seq_one_letter_code
_entity_poly.pdbx_strand_id
1 'polypeptide(L)'
;MKALHIMLFFGAAINATYAYWSNDYREHSQCLAYYWPDKPQYSRCGSGCLCYRRFDYPQYGYCLDPTRPIPDHFRMLGARYERSN
;
A
#
# COMPACT_ATOMS: atom_id res chain seq x y z
N MET A 1 -8.51 -17.21 32.89
CA MET A 1 -7.12 -16.87 32.50
C MET A 1 -6.83 -16.99 31.00
N LYS A 2 -7.38 -17.96 30.25
CA LYS A 2 -7.11 -18.11 28.80
C LYS A 2 -7.61 -16.93 27.94
N ALA A 3 -8.79 -16.40 28.23
CA ALA A 3 -9.37 -15.28 27.46
C ALA A 3 -8.57 -13.97 27.55
N LEU A 4 -8.00 -13.66 28.71
CA LEU A 4 -7.20 -12.44 28.92
C LEU A 4 -5.91 -12.46 28.09
N HIS A 5 -5.25 -13.61 28.02
CA HIS A 5 -4.05 -13.79 27.19
C HIS A 5 -4.39 -13.67 25.71
N ILE A 6 -5.50 -14.27 25.28
CA ILE A 6 -5.98 -14.15 23.89
C ILE A 6 -6.21 -12.67 23.52
N MET A 7 -6.90 -11.90 24.37
CA MET A 7 -7.12 -10.47 24.10
C MET A 7 -5.82 -9.66 24.02
N LEU A 8 -4.86 -9.93 24.91
CA LEU A 8 -3.54 -9.28 24.88
C LEU A 8 -2.76 -9.60 23.61
N PHE A 9 -2.77 -10.86 23.18
CA PHE A 9 -2.12 -11.27 21.93
C PHE A 9 -2.77 -10.63 20.69
N PHE A 10 -4.10 -10.61 20.61
CA PHE A 10 -4.79 -9.94 19.51
C PHE A 10 -4.56 -8.43 19.51
N GLY A 11 -4.59 -7.79 20.67
CA GLY A 11 -4.29 -6.36 20.80
C GLY A 11 -2.86 -6.01 20.37
N ALA A 12 -1.87 -6.80 20.78
CA ALA A 12 -0.48 -6.62 20.37
C ALA A 12 -0.28 -6.82 18.86
N ALA A 13 -0.91 -7.85 18.28
CA ALA A 13 -0.83 -8.14 16.86
C ALA A 13 -1.43 -7.02 16.00
N ILE A 14 -2.59 -6.48 16.39
CA ILE A 14 -3.23 -5.35 15.69
C ILE A 14 -2.33 -4.11 15.74
N ASN A 15 -1.78 -3.77 16.91
CA ASN A 15 -0.89 -2.60 17.02
C ASN A 15 0.39 -2.76 16.18
N ALA A 16 0.95 -3.97 16.11
CA ALA A 16 2.13 -4.26 15.31
C ALA A 16 1.85 -4.12 13.80
N THR A 17 0.71 -4.60 13.30
CA THR A 17 0.36 -4.49 11.87
C THR A 17 0.10 -3.04 11.46
N TYR A 18 -0.61 -2.27 12.28
CA TYR A 18 -0.83 -0.83 12.03
C TYR A 18 0.47 -0.03 12.02
N ALA A 19 1.39 -0.30 12.95
CA ALA A 19 2.68 0.41 13.02
C ALA A 19 3.59 0.05 11.82
N TYR A 20 3.63 -1.22 11.42
CA TYR A 20 4.42 -1.68 10.28
C TYR A 20 3.94 -1.04 8.97
N TRP A 21 2.63 -1.11 8.72
CA TRP A 21 2.05 -0.49 7.53
C TRP A 21 2.23 1.03 7.56
N SER A 22 1.94 1.68 8.69
CA SER A 22 2.09 3.12 8.85
C SER A 22 3.45 3.63 8.40
N ASN A 23 4.55 2.94 8.75
CA ASN A 23 5.88 3.43 8.44
C ASN A 23 6.20 3.32 6.94
N ASP A 24 5.91 2.17 6.34
CA ASP A 24 6.08 1.92 4.91
C ASP A 24 5.29 2.93 4.06
N TYR A 25 4.02 3.18 4.42
CA TYR A 25 3.18 4.14 3.70
C TYR A 25 3.54 5.61 3.99
N ARG A 26 4.14 5.91 5.16
CA ARG A 26 4.54 7.28 5.54
C ARG A 26 5.66 7.81 4.65
N GLU A 27 6.61 6.98 4.26
CA GLU A 27 7.67 7.40 3.32
C GLU A 27 7.12 7.78 1.94
N HIS A 28 5.94 7.25 1.58
CA HIS A 28 5.24 7.57 0.35
C HIS A 28 4.17 8.65 0.50
N SER A 29 4.09 9.34 1.65
CA SER A 29 3.02 10.31 1.96
C SER A 29 2.74 11.36 0.86
N GLN A 30 3.77 11.80 0.14
CA GLN A 30 3.62 12.73 -1.00
C GLN A 30 2.92 12.13 -2.21
N CYS A 31 3.02 10.82 -2.38
CA CYS A 31 2.40 10.07 -3.46
C CYS A 31 1.16 9.31 -3.02
N LEU A 32 0.94 9.15 -1.70
CA LEU A 32 -0.02 8.21 -1.15
C LEU A 32 -1.45 8.54 -1.56
N ALA A 33 -1.92 7.85 -2.58
CA ALA A 33 -3.28 7.95 -3.10
C ALA A 33 -3.75 6.56 -3.54
N TYR A 34 -5.06 6.40 -3.60
CA TYR A 34 -5.67 5.15 -4.00
C TYR A 34 -5.65 4.97 -5.51
N TYR A 35 -5.33 3.76 -5.98
CA TYR A 35 -5.31 3.42 -7.39
C TYR A 35 -6.18 2.19 -7.66
N TRP A 36 -6.98 2.25 -8.73
CA TRP A 36 -7.82 1.15 -9.21
C TRP A 36 -7.18 0.56 -10.47
N PRO A 37 -6.45 -0.57 -10.36
CA PRO A 37 -5.66 -1.09 -11.47
C PRO A 37 -6.46 -1.58 -12.67
N ASP A 38 -7.74 -1.90 -12.48
CA ASP A 38 -8.63 -2.36 -13.55
C ASP A 38 -9.56 -1.23 -14.04
N LYS A 39 -9.49 -0.05 -13.41
CA LYS A 39 -10.22 1.16 -13.83
C LYS A 39 -9.32 2.39 -13.75
N PRO A 40 -8.22 2.42 -14.51
CA PRO A 40 -7.18 3.43 -14.38
C PRO A 40 -7.68 4.86 -14.63
N GLN A 41 -8.74 5.04 -15.41
CA GLN A 41 -9.36 6.34 -15.66
C GLN A 41 -9.93 7.03 -14.41
N TYR A 42 -10.17 6.30 -13.32
CA TYR A 42 -10.70 6.86 -12.06
C TYR A 42 -9.61 7.19 -11.04
N SER A 43 -8.35 6.90 -11.33
CA SER A 43 -7.25 7.12 -10.40
C SER A 43 -5.96 7.49 -11.14
N ARG A 44 -5.58 8.77 -11.07
CA ARG A 44 -4.29 9.24 -11.55
C ARG A 44 -3.35 9.51 -10.40
N CYS A 45 -2.16 8.91 -10.46
CA CYS A 45 -1.03 9.25 -9.62
C CYS A 45 -0.58 10.70 -9.90
N GLY A 46 -0.16 11.44 -8.88
CA GLY A 46 0.46 12.76 -9.04
C GLY A 46 1.78 12.68 -9.82
N SER A 47 2.30 13.85 -10.25
CA SER A 47 3.58 13.91 -10.97
C SER A 47 4.72 13.31 -10.13
N GLY A 48 5.55 12.46 -10.75
CA GLY A 48 6.64 11.76 -10.07
C GLY A 48 6.23 10.51 -9.28
N CYS A 49 4.93 10.22 -9.16
CA CYS A 49 4.42 9.04 -8.47
C CYS A 49 4.06 7.93 -9.46
N LEU A 50 4.24 6.68 -9.06
CA LEU A 50 3.87 5.51 -9.86
C LEU A 50 2.75 4.72 -9.20
N CYS A 51 1.93 4.10 -10.04
CA CYS A 51 0.79 3.33 -9.59
C CYS A 51 1.22 1.87 -9.41
N TYR A 52 1.19 1.38 -8.18
CA TYR A 52 1.57 0.03 -7.81
C TYR A 52 0.34 -0.80 -7.46
N ARG A 53 0.15 -1.90 -8.17
CA ARG A 53 -0.89 -2.88 -7.88
C ARG A 53 -0.48 -3.72 -6.67
N ARG A 54 -1.39 -3.93 -5.73
CA ARG A 54 -1.16 -4.85 -4.62
C ARG A 54 -1.15 -6.29 -5.11
N PHE A 55 -0.26 -7.09 -4.56
CA PHE A 55 -0.18 -8.51 -4.87
C PHE A 55 -1.30 -9.30 -4.17
N ASP A 56 -1.57 -8.97 -2.90
CA ASP A 56 -2.54 -9.65 -2.06
C ASP A 56 -4.00 -9.26 -2.35
N TYR A 57 -4.22 -8.05 -2.89
CA TYR A 57 -5.53 -7.59 -3.38
C TYR A 57 -5.39 -6.91 -4.76
N PRO A 58 -5.31 -7.68 -5.85
CA PRO A 58 -4.91 -7.17 -7.18
C PRO A 58 -5.90 -6.19 -7.83
N GLN A 59 -7.15 -6.17 -7.36
CA GLN A 59 -8.16 -5.18 -7.73
C GLN A 59 -7.88 -3.77 -7.14
N TYR A 60 -6.90 -3.66 -6.25
CA TYR A 60 -6.54 -2.44 -5.55
C TYR A 60 -5.05 -2.16 -5.69
N GLY A 61 -4.70 -0.89 -5.57
CA GLY A 61 -3.34 -0.41 -5.63
C GLY A 61 -3.18 0.94 -4.96
N TYR A 62 -1.94 1.40 -4.90
CA TYR A 62 -1.60 2.69 -4.35
C TYR A 62 -0.62 3.41 -5.26
N CYS A 63 -0.76 4.73 -5.27
CA CYS A 63 0.21 5.65 -5.82
C CYS A 63 1.37 5.73 -4.82
N LEU A 64 2.57 5.33 -5.23
CA LEU A 64 3.76 5.33 -4.37
C LEU A 64 4.90 6.08 -5.05
N ASP A 65 5.79 6.61 -4.23
CA ASP A 65 7.03 7.24 -4.67
C ASP A 65 8.04 6.17 -5.11
N PRO A 66 8.44 6.13 -6.40
CA PRO A 66 9.38 5.14 -6.91
C PRO A 66 10.82 5.32 -6.42
N THR A 67 11.14 6.47 -5.81
CA THR A 67 12.47 6.74 -5.22
C THR A 67 12.63 6.15 -3.83
N ARG A 68 11.53 5.67 -3.23
CA ARG A 68 11.49 5.05 -1.91
C ARG A 68 11.37 3.52 -2.02
N PRO A 69 11.80 2.76 -1.00
CA PRO A 69 11.61 1.32 -0.98
C PRO A 69 10.14 0.94 -1.11
N ILE A 70 9.78 0.28 -2.21
CA ILE A 70 8.41 -0.19 -2.42
C ILE A 70 8.11 -1.37 -1.47
N PRO A 71 7.02 -1.33 -0.69
CA PRO A 71 6.67 -2.39 0.25
C PRO A 71 6.45 -3.73 -0.46
N ASP A 72 6.81 -4.82 0.21
CA ASP A 72 6.83 -6.16 -0.40
C ASP A 72 5.45 -6.63 -0.91
N HIS A 73 4.36 -6.16 -0.31
CA HIS A 73 3.00 -6.48 -0.76
C HIS A 73 2.62 -5.83 -2.10
N PHE A 74 3.49 -5.03 -2.71
CA PHE A 74 3.40 -4.57 -4.10
C PHE A 74 4.42 -5.26 -5.03
N ARG A 75 5.43 -5.94 -4.47
CA ARG A 75 6.48 -6.64 -5.23
C ARG A 75 5.95 -7.98 -5.72
N MET A 76 5.37 -7.96 -6.92
CA MET A 76 5.23 -9.10 -7.85
C MET A 76 4.39 -8.72 -9.08
N LEU A 77 3.72 -7.56 -9.07
CA LEU A 77 2.93 -7.07 -10.22
C LEU A 77 3.42 -5.72 -10.80
N GLY A 78 4.47 -5.13 -10.21
CA GLY A 78 5.20 -3.98 -10.77
C GLY A 78 4.40 -2.68 -10.91
N ALA A 79 5.12 -1.58 -11.11
CA ALA A 79 4.51 -0.29 -11.44
C ALA A 79 3.87 -0.34 -12.84
N ARG A 80 2.64 0.16 -12.98
CA ARG A 80 2.07 0.47 -14.30
C ARG A 80 2.20 1.97 -14.55
N TYR A 81 2.97 2.32 -15.58
CA TYR A 81 3.11 3.69 -16.05
C TYR A 81 2.09 3.95 -17.15
N GLU A 82 0.98 4.61 -16.82
CA GLU A 82 0.09 5.16 -17.84
C GLU A 82 0.62 6.51 -18.30
N ARG A 83 1.37 6.48 -19.40
CA ARG A 83 1.70 7.68 -20.16
C ARG A 83 0.40 8.22 -20.76
N SER A 84 -0.23 9.18 -20.11
CA SER A 84 -1.29 9.97 -20.72
C SER A 84 -0.65 10.80 -21.85
N ASN A 85 -1.00 10.47 -23.09
CA ASN A 85 -0.77 11.32 -24.26
C ASN A 85 -1.95 12.27 -24.41
#